data_AF-A0A349HNX1-F1
#
_entry.id   AF-A0A349HNX1-F1
#
_cell.length_a   1.000
_cell.length_b   1.000
_cell.length_c   1.000
_cell.angle_alpha   90.00
_cell.angle_beta   90.00
_cell.angle_gamma   90.00
#
_symmetry.space_group_name_H-M   'P 1'
#
loop_
_entity.id
_entity.type
_entity.pdbx_description
1 polymer ?
#
loop_
_entity_poly.entity_id
_entity_poly.type
_entity_poly.pdbx_seq_one_letter_code
_entity_poly.pdbx_strand_id
1 'polypeptide(L)' 'MEKKSLVVPVEVYSRVVGYFRPVNQWNKGKKEEFSERKTFTINSCSSCNEYQRAVR' A
#
# COMPACT_ATOMS: atom_id res chain seq x y z
N MET A 1 29.08 7.29 -27.98
CA MET A 1 28.45 8.18 -26.97
C MET A 1 27.61 7.31 -26.05
N GLU A 2 28.09 7.08 -24.84
CA GLU A 2 27.40 6.25 -23.85
C GLU A 2 26.23 7.04 -23.26
N LYS A 3 25.01 6.52 -23.38
CA LYS A 3 23.81 7.18 -22.84
C LYS A 3 23.80 7.01 -21.33
N LYS A 4 24.06 8.10 -20.60
CA LYS A 4 23.92 8.13 -19.14
C LYS A 4 22.42 8.12 -18.79
N SER A 5 21.90 6.97 -18.35
CA SER A 5 20.52 6.88 -17.87
C SER A 5 20.41 7.49 -16.48
N LEU A 6 19.64 8.56 -16.35
CA LEU A 6 19.30 9.15 -15.06
C LEU A 6 18.14 8.35 -14.44
N VAL A 7 18.44 7.58 -13.39
CA VAL A 7 17.42 6.87 -12.62
C VAL A 7 17.16 7.65 -11.35
N VAL A 8 15.96 8.22 -11.23
CA VAL A 8 15.51 8.91 -10.02
C VAL A 8 14.69 7.92 -9.19
N PRO A 9 15.02 7.71 -7.91
CA PRO A 9 14.22 6.84 -7.05
C PRO A 9 12.84 7.44 -6.79
N VAL A 10 11.80 6.61 -6.87
CA VAL A 10 10.43 7.03 -6.60
C VAL A 10 10.17 7.07 -5.10
N GLU A 11 9.50 8.11 -4.63
CA GLU A 11 9.05 8.21 -3.24
C GLU A 11 7.75 7.43 -3.04
N VAL A 12 7.77 6.51 -2.06
CA VAL A 12 6.60 5.69 -1.73
C VAL A 12 5.88 6.30 -0.54
N TYR A 13 4.58 6.54 -0.69
CA TYR A 13 3.70 7.07 0.34
C TYR A 13 2.69 6.03 0.79
N SER A 14 2.31 6.08 2.06
CA SER A 14 1.29 5.21 2.64
C SER A 14 0.37 5.96 3.59
N ARG A 15 -0.88 5.51 3.70
CA ARG A 15 -1.93 6.14 4.51
C ARG A 15 -1.86 5.63 5.95
N VAL A 16 -1.69 6.55 6.90
CA VAL A 16 -1.50 6.21 8.32
C VAL A 16 -2.82 6.21 9.09
N VAL A 17 -3.35 7.39 9.46
CA VAL A 17 -4.67 7.58 10.11
C VAL A 17 -5.37 8.79 9.48
N GLY A 18 -5.59 8.75 8.16
CA GLY A 18 -6.31 9.80 7.42
C GLY A 18 -5.45 10.68 6.52
N TYR A 19 -4.12 10.65 6.64
CA TYR A 19 -3.19 11.37 5.76
C TYR A 19 -2.07 10.46 5.21
N PHE A 20 -1.39 10.94 4.17
CA PHE A 20 -0.26 10.25 3.54
C PHE A 20 1.07 10.67 4.15
N ARG A 21 1.91 9.68 4.48
CA ARG A 21 3.28 9.89 4.99
C ARG A 21 4.26 9.08 4.14
N PRO A 22 5.45 9.62 3.81
CA PRO A 22 6.45 8.86 3.07
C PRO A 22 6.99 7.71 3.93
N VAL A 23 7.12 6.54 3.33
CA VAL A 23 7.44 5.28 4.02
C VAL A 23 8.87 5.27 4.54
N ASN A 24 9.78 5.98 3.85
CA ASN A 24 11.17 6.13 4.27
C ASN A 24 11.33 6.81 5.66
N GLN A 25 10.35 7.60 6.10
CA GLN A 25 10.37 8.32 7.38
C GLN A 25 9.72 7.54 8.54
N TRP A 26 9.34 6.27 8.35
CA TRP A 26 8.69 5.51 9.42
C TRP A 26 9.67 5.17 10.55
N ASN A 27 9.27 5.48 11.78
CA ASN A 27 9.98 5.05 12.99
C ASN A 27 9.74 3.56 13.27
N LYS A 28 10.51 2.98 14.20
CA LYS A 28 10.42 1.55 14.55
C LYS A 28 9.00 1.13 14.96
N GLY A 29 8.34 1.91 15.82
CA GLY A 29 6.98 1.61 16.28
C GLY A 29 5.94 1.61 15.16
N LYS A 30 6.04 2.53 14.19
CA LYS A 30 5.10 2.57 13.05
C LYS A 30 5.28 1.37 12.11
N LYS A 31 6.52 0.89 11.94
CA LYS A 31 6.79 -0.32 11.16
C LYS A 31 6.16 -1.55 11.84
N GLU A 32 6.30 -1.67 13.16
CA GLU A 32 5.65 -2.74 13.94
C GLU A 32 4.12 -2.69 13.81
N GLU A 33 3.52 -1.52 14.08
CA GLU A 33 2.05 -1.35 13.95
C GLU A 33 1.55 -1.65 12.54
N PHE A 34 2.31 -1.30 11.50
CA PHE A 34 1.93 -1.62 10.14
C PHE A 34 1.96 -3.14 9.86
N SER A 35 2.93 -3.87 10.41
CA SER A 35 3.01 -5.33 10.30
C SER A 35 1.85 -6.05 10.98
N GLU A 36 1.29 -5.45 12.04
CA GLU A 36 0.13 -5.98 12.76
C GLU A 36 -1.21 -5.71 12.05
N ARG A 37 -1.24 -4.87 11.00
CA ARG A 37 -2.48 -4.57 10.26
C ARG A 37 -2.99 -5.80 9.51
N LYS A 38 -4.28 -6.09 9.64
CA LYS A 38 -4.96 -7.15 8.90
C LYS A 38 -5.59 -6.59 7.63
N THR A 39 -5.29 -7.20 6.48
CA THR A 39 -5.95 -6.89 5.22
C THR A 39 -7.27 -7.62 5.12
N PHE A 40 -8.28 -6.96 4.58
CA PHE A 40 -9.52 -7.62 4.22
C PHE A 40 -9.30 -8.44 2.95
N THR A 41 -9.59 -9.74 3.01
CA THR A 41 -9.54 -10.62 1.84
C THR A 41 -10.96 -10.81 1.33
N ILE A 42 -11.20 -10.53 0.05
CA ILE A 42 -12.55 -10.64 -0.53
C ILE A 42 -13.06 -12.08 -0.45
N ASN A 43 -12.19 -13.06 -0.69
CA ASN A 43 -12.55 -14.48 -0.69
C ASN A 43 -12.92 -15.04 0.70
N SER A 44 -12.64 -14.32 1.80
CA SER A 44 -13.01 -14.78 3.14
C SER A 44 -14.43 -14.40 3.55
N CYS A 45 -15.13 -13.58 2.75
CA CYS A 45 -16.50 -13.15 3.02
C CYS A 45 -17.47 -13.72 1.98
N SER A 46 -18.10 -14.85 2.30
CA SER A 46 -19.03 -15.56 1.40
C SER A 46 -20.25 -14.72 0.99
N SER A 47 -20.62 -13.70 1.78
CA SER A 47 -21.83 -12.88 1.55
C SER A 47 -21.61 -11.66 0.66
N CYS A 48 -20.37 -11.27 0.34
CA CYS A 48 -20.08 -9.99 -0.35
C CYS A 48 -19.74 -10.13 -1.84
N ASN A 49 -20.06 -11.28 -2.45
CA ASN A 49 -19.79 -11.58 -3.88
C ASN A 49 -20.67 -10.78 -4.87
N GLU A 50 -21.57 -9.92 -4.39
CA GLU A 50 -22.55 -9.25 -5.24
C GLU A 50 -21.94 -8.07 -6.04
N TYR A 51 -20.98 -7.34 -5.48
CA TYR A 51 -20.41 -6.13 -6.11
C TYR A 51 -19.35 -6.38 -7.18
N GLN A 52 -18.75 -7.58 -7.24
CA GLN A 52 -17.68 -7.88 -8.21
C GLN A 52 -18.18 -8.35 -9.56
N ARG A 53 -19.45 -8.73 -9.69
CA ARG A 53 -20.03 -9.16 -10.98
C ARG A 53 -20.37 -8.00 -11.93
N ALA A 54 -20.46 -6.77 -11.42
CA ALA A 54 -20.84 -5.59 -12.20
C ALA A 54 -19.66 -4.91 -12.94
N VAL A 55 -18.42 -5.40 -12.78
CA VAL A 55 -17.19 -4.79 -13.35
C VAL A 55 -16.46 -5.76 -14.30
N ARG A 56 -17.17 -6.79 -14.80
CA ARG A 56 -16.72 -7.61 -15.92
C ARG A 56 -17.54 -7.32 -17.16
#